data_AF-A0A7W1CLN7-F1
#
_entry.id   AF-A0A7W1CLN7-F1
#
_cell.length_a   1.000
_cell.length_b   1.000
_cell.length_c   1.000
_cell.angle_alpha   90.00
_cell.angle_beta   90.00
_cell.angle_gamma   90.00
#
_symmetry.space_group_name_H-M   'P 1'
#
loop_
_entity.id
_entity.type
_entity.pdbx_description
1 polymer ?
#
loop_
_entity_poly.entity_id
_entity_poly.type
_entity_poly.pdbx_seq_one_letter_code
_entity_poly.pdbx_strand_id
1 'polypeptide(L)'
;MTPEDQHEDPRFARFSESGPGVYVPPVDGAGDVIVRADLAGTTLFAVTASLAAAFFTTAWQWIAAITALVLFAIGVFAFLWSYYNAVQRSRTDDVTVSQLYILLGPAIPSPVRRTMLAALLVQVVVAAITALARLDGPDGRPGSSLALGFLVPMFGFGMNGLWAAYHASFPPRRRRSPERSANGGTKPPV
;
A
#
# COMPACT_ATOMS: atom_id res chain seq x y z
N MET A 1 -4.44 53.06 7.43
CA MET A 1 -4.08 51.64 7.55
C MET A 1 -3.97 51.12 6.14
N THR A 2 -2.74 51.09 5.62
CA THR A 2 -2.43 50.76 4.23
C THR A 2 -2.51 49.24 4.00
N PRO A 3 -2.86 48.77 2.79
CA PRO A 3 -3.08 47.35 2.50
C PRO A 3 -1.78 46.57 2.19
N GLU A 4 -0.66 46.92 2.83
CA GLU A 4 0.68 46.40 2.50
C GLU A 4 1.22 45.31 3.45
N ASP A 5 0.37 44.71 4.30
CA ASP A 5 0.78 43.61 5.20
C ASP A 5 0.13 42.25 4.83
N GLN A 6 0.01 41.96 3.53
CA GLN A 6 -0.11 40.58 3.07
C GLN A 6 1.29 40.02 2.90
N HIS A 7 1.93 39.67 4.02
CA HIS A 7 3.07 38.76 3.99
C HIS A 7 2.59 37.46 3.34
N GLU A 8 2.87 37.31 2.05
CA GLU A 8 2.75 36.08 1.30
C GLU A 8 3.65 35.05 1.96
N ASP A 9 3.08 34.29 2.89
CA ASP A 9 3.77 33.20 3.55
C ASP A 9 4.14 32.18 2.46
N PRO A 10 5.45 31.88 2.27
CA PRO A 10 5.95 31.05 1.17
C PRO A 10 5.39 29.62 1.20
N ARG A 11 4.71 29.22 2.27
CA ARG A 11 3.92 27.99 2.32
C ARG A 11 2.72 28.00 1.36
N PHE A 12 2.12 29.17 1.12
CA PHE A 12 0.93 29.32 0.26
C PHE A 12 1.25 29.52 -1.22
N ALA A 13 2.44 30.04 -1.56
CA ALA A 13 2.91 30.14 -2.94
C ALA A 13 3.01 28.76 -3.63
N ARG A 14 3.38 27.71 -2.88
CA ARG A 14 3.43 26.32 -3.38
C ARG A 14 2.09 25.72 -3.79
N PHE A 15 0.97 26.29 -3.34
CA PHE A 15 -0.37 25.80 -3.72
C PHE A 15 -0.89 26.45 -5.01
N SER A 16 -0.30 27.57 -5.45
CA SER A 16 -0.72 28.30 -6.64
C SER A 16 -0.15 27.73 -7.94
N GLU A 17 1.07 27.21 -7.92
CA GLU A 17 1.74 26.67 -9.12
C GLU A 17 1.29 25.25 -9.50
N SER A 18 0.66 24.52 -8.59
CA SER A 18 0.07 23.22 -8.89
C SER A 18 -1.33 23.42 -9.49
N GLY A 19 -1.39 23.51 -10.83
CA GLY A 19 -2.63 23.22 -11.56
C GLY A 19 -3.26 21.89 -11.10
N PRO A 20 -4.53 21.63 -11.43
CA PRO A 20 -5.28 20.49 -10.89
C PRO A 20 -4.54 19.17 -11.15
N GLY A 21 -3.92 18.62 -10.10
CA GLY A 21 -3.30 17.29 -10.12
C GLY A 21 -1.83 17.21 -10.51
N VAL A 22 -1.06 18.30 -10.54
CA VAL A 22 0.39 18.18 -10.75
C VAL A 22 1.08 17.75 -9.46
N TYR A 23 1.38 16.45 -9.37
CA TYR A 23 2.20 15.87 -8.30
C TYR A 23 3.65 16.33 -8.44
N VAL A 24 4.18 17.00 -7.42
CA VAL A 24 5.62 17.26 -7.26
C VAL A 24 6.17 16.14 -6.36
N PRO A 25 7.04 15.25 -6.86
CA PRO A 25 7.62 14.19 -6.04
C PRO A 25 8.36 14.74 -4.82
N PRO A 26 8.30 14.06 -3.65
CA PRO A 26 9.24 14.31 -2.58
C PRO A 26 10.66 14.23 -3.13
N VAL A 27 11.43 15.31 -2.94
CA VAL A 27 12.84 15.42 -3.35
C VAL A 27 13.74 14.44 -2.60
N ASP A 28 13.22 13.85 -1.52
CA ASP A 28 13.94 12.91 -0.68
C ASP A 28 13.56 11.50 -1.11
N GLY A 29 14.53 10.72 -1.60
CA GLY A 29 14.35 9.33 -2.07
C GLY A 29 13.85 8.31 -1.02
N ALA A 30 13.25 8.76 0.09
CA ALA A 30 12.65 7.91 1.11
C ALA A 30 11.51 7.03 0.55
N GLY A 31 10.70 7.57 -0.37
CA GLY A 31 9.67 6.80 -1.06
C GLY A 31 10.25 5.66 -1.90
N ASP A 32 11.41 5.88 -2.52
CA ASP A 32 12.12 4.87 -3.31
C ASP A 32 12.61 3.71 -2.45
N VAL A 33 12.96 3.95 -1.18
CA VAL A 33 13.42 2.88 -0.28
C VAL A 33 12.32 1.84 -0.05
N ILE A 34 11.07 2.27 0.17
CA ILE A 34 9.95 1.36 0.37
C ILE A 34 9.65 0.58 -0.91
N VAL A 35 9.69 1.23 -2.08
CA VAL A 35 9.51 0.56 -3.38
C VAL A 35 10.61 -0.48 -3.61
N ARG A 36 11.88 -0.14 -3.34
CA ARG A 36 13.00 -1.07 -3.48
C ARG A 36 12.91 -2.24 -2.50
N ALA A 37 12.49 -2.00 -1.27
CA ALA A 37 12.28 -3.04 -0.27
C ALA A 37 11.15 -4.00 -0.70
N ASP A 38 10.05 -3.48 -1.25
CA ASP A 38 8.96 -4.30 -1.79
C ASP A 38 9.42 -5.17 -2.96
N LEU A 39 10.19 -4.59 -3.90
CA LEU A 39 10.79 -5.34 -5.01
C LEU A 39 11.79 -6.40 -4.53
N ALA A 40 12.63 -6.08 -3.55
CA ALA A 40 13.61 -7.00 -3.00
C ALA A 40 12.93 -8.18 -2.30
N GLY A 41 11.92 -7.92 -1.45
CA GLY A 41 11.14 -8.96 -0.78
C GLY A 41 10.38 -9.83 -1.78
N THR A 42 9.77 -9.21 -2.79
CA THR A 42 9.10 -9.93 -3.89
C THR A 42 10.05 -10.84 -4.65
N THR A 43 11.24 -10.34 -4.99
CA THR A 43 12.26 -11.11 -5.71
C THR A 43 12.77 -12.27 -4.87
N LEU A 44 13.06 -12.01 -3.58
CA LEU A 44 13.49 -13.03 -2.64
C LEU A 44 12.45 -14.15 -2.53
N PHE A 45 11.18 -13.80 -2.35
CA PHE A 45 10.09 -14.77 -2.32
C PHE A 45 9.97 -15.56 -3.63
N ALA A 46 9.98 -14.87 -4.78
CA ALA A 46 9.86 -15.51 -6.08
C ALA A 46 10.97 -16.53 -6.32
N VAL A 47 12.21 -16.18 -5.98
CA VAL A 47 13.36 -17.06 -6.11
C VAL A 47 13.24 -18.26 -5.16
N THR A 48 13.03 -18.04 -3.86
CA THR A 48 13.01 -19.15 -2.90
C THR A 48 11.83 -20.10 -3.14
N ALA A 49 10.64 -19.57 -3.45
CA ALA A 49 9.46 -20.37 -3.78
C ALA A 49 9.65 -21.17 -5.07
N SER A 50 10.25 -20.59 -6.11
CA SER A 50 10.51 -21.29 -7.38
C SER A 50 11.54 -22.40 -7.20
N LEU A 51 12.63 -22.15 -6.46
CA LEU A 51 13.65 -23.16 -6.17
C LEU A 51 13.08 -24.30 -5.33
N ALA A 52 12.22 -24.00 -4.35
CA ALA A 52 11.53 -25.01 -3.56
C ALA A 52 10.55 -25.84 -4.39
N ALA A 53 9.81 -25.24 -5.33
CA ALA A 53 8.94 -25.97 -6.25
C ALA A 53 9.72 -26.85 -7.25
N ALA A 54 10.87 -26.36 -7.74
CA ALA A 54 11.70 -27.04 -8.72
C ALA A 54 12.48 -28.24 -8.15
N PHE A 55 13.19 -28.03 -7.03
CA PHE A 55 14.04 -29.08 -6.44
C PHE A 55 13.28 -29.99 -5.48
N PHE A 56 12.22 -29.48 -4.86
CA PHE A 56 11.32 -30.23 -3.98
C PHE A 56 12.00 -31.05 -2.87
N THR A 57 13.13 -30.57 -2.36
CA THR A 57 13.82 -31.17 -1.20
C THR A 57 13.38 -30.51 0.10
N THR A 58 13.52 -31.22 1.22
CA THR A 58 13.18 -30.71 2.56
C THR A 58 13.91 -29.39 2.86
N ALA A 59 15.18 -29.26 2.49
CA ALA A 59 15.96 -28.05 2.72
C ALA A 59 15.37 -26.82 2.02
N TRP A 60 15.05 -26.92 0.73
CA TRP A 60 14.47 -25.79 -0.01
C TRP A 60 13.07 -25.42 0.49
N GLN A 61 12.27 -26.41 0.90
CA GLN A 61 10.97 -26.18 1.51
C GLN A 61 11.07 -25.36 2.80
N TRP A 62 12.03 -25.66 3.68
CA TRP A 62 12.27 -24.87 4.90
C TRP A 62 12.73 -23.45 4.58
N ILE A 63 13.65 -23.26 3.63
CA ILE A 63 14.13 -21.93 3.22
C ILE A 63 12.96 -21.09 2.70
N ALA A 64 12.12 -21.65 1.83
CA ALA A 64 10.94 -20.97 1.30
C ALA A 64 9.92 -20.66 2.40
N ALA A 65 9.65 -21.62 3.30
CA ALA A 65 8.73 -21.43 4.41
C ALA A 65 9.19 -20.31 5.37
N ILE A 66 10.46 -20.32 5.78
CA ILE A 66 11.03 -19.29 6.65
C ILE A 66 10.97 -17.93 5.97
N THR A 67 11.35 -17.86 4.68
CA THR A 67 11.26 -16.64 3.89
C THR A 67 9.82 -16.10 3.86
N ALA A 68 8.85 -16.97 3.58
CA ALA A 68 7.44 -16.61 3.52
C ALA A 68 6.93 -16.09 4.87
N LEU A 69 7.29 -16.76 5.98
CA LEU A 69 6.88 -16.36 7.33
C LEU A 69 7.50 -15.03 7.76
N VAL A 70 8.78 -14.80 7.42
CA VAL A 70 9.46 -13.52 7.70
C VAL A 70 8.83 -12.38 6.91
N LEU A 71 8.61 -12.56 5.60
CA LEU A 71 7.97 -11.55 4.77
C LEU A 71 6.52 -11.29 5.20
N PHE A 72 5.78 -12.34 5.55
CA PHE A 72 4.45 -12.22 6.12
C PHE A 72 4.44 -11.40 7.41
N ALA A 73 5.35 -11.69 8.35
CA ALA A 73 5.46 -10.95 9.61
C ALA A 73 5.81 -9.47 9.38
N ILE A 74 6.75 -9.18 8.48
CA ILE A 74 7.08 -7.80 8.06
C ILE A 74 5.86 -7.13 7.45
N GLY A 75 5.13 -7.83 6.58
CA GLY A 75 3.91 -7.35 5.94
C GLY A 75 2.81 -6.98 6.94
N VAL A 76 2.55 -7.85 7.92
CA VAL A 76 1.59 -7.58 9.01
C VAL A 76 2.02 -6.35 9.79
N PHE A 77 3.29 -6.24 10.18
CA PHE A 77 3.79 -5.08 10.91
C PHE A 77 3.63 -3.79 10.09
N ALA A 78 4.05 -3.80 8.82
CA ALA A 78 3.93 -2.67 7.91
C ALA A 78 2.46 -2.27 7.69
N PHE A 79 1.57 -3.25 7.54
CA PHE A 79 0.14 -3.03 7.41
C PHE A 79 -0.43 -2.34 8.65
N LEU A 80 -0.20 -2.88 9.84
CA LEU A 80 -0.70 -2.29 11.09
C LEU A 80 -0.13 -0.88 11.33
N TRP A 81 1.16 -0.70 11.06
CA TRP A 81 1.82 0.60 11.19
C TRP A 81 1.26 1.63 10.20
N SER A 82 1.03 1.23 8.95
CA SER A 82 0.41 2.08 7.95
C SER A 82 -1.02 2.44 8.31
N TYR A 83 -1.80 1.49 8.83
CA TYR A 83 -3.16 1.71 9.29
C TYR A 83 -3.20 2.73 10.43
N TYR A 84 -2.31 2.58 11.42
CA TYR A 84 -2.20 3.52 12.53
C TYR A 84 -1.94 4.95 12.03
N ASN A 85 -0.97 5.14 11.12
CA ASN A 85 -0.65 6.44 10.55
C ASN A 85 -1.80 7.00 9.68
N ALA A 86 -2.43 6.16 8.87
CA ALA A 86 -3.57 6.54 8.04
C ALA A 86 -4.77 6.99 8.86
N VAL A 87 -5.04 6.35 10.01
CA VAL A 87 -6.09 6.77 10.94
C VAL A 87 -5.84 8.18 11.46
N GLN A 88 -4.60 8.52 11.86
CA GLN A 88 -4.29 9.87 12.32
C GLN A 88 -4.51 10.90 11.21
N ARG A 89 -4.09 10.57 9.99
CA ARG A 89 -4.22 11.43 8.80
C ARG A 89 -5.67 11.60 8.34
N SER A 90 -6.51 10.58 8.50
CA SER A 90 -7.95 10.62 8.15
C SER A 90 -8.76 11.69 8.91
N ARG A 91 -8.18 12.26 9.98
CA ARG A 91 -8.78 13.37 10.73
C ARG A 91 -8.80 14.66 9.91
N THR A 92 -7.81 14.86 9.04
CA THR A 92 -7.68 16.06 8.19
C THR A 92 -7.90 15.76 6.72
N ASP A 93 -7.59 14.54 6.28
CA ASP A 93 -7.57 14.15 4.87
C ASP A 93 -8.64 13.08 4.58
N ASP A 94 -9.12 13.04 3.34
CA ASP A 94 -10.02 11.99 2.86
C ASP A 94 -9.19 10.78 2.39
N VAL A 95 -8.99 9.84 3.30
CA VAL A 95 -8.17 8.63 3.08
C VAL A 95 -9.09 7.43 2.91
N THR A 96 -9.02 6.78 1.75
CA THR A 96 -9.78 5.54 1.48
C THR A 96 -8.88 4.31 1.51
N VAL A 97 -9.45 3.17 1.90
CA VAL A 97 -8.73 1.87 1.97
C VAL A 97 -8.17 1.46 0.61
N SER A 98 -8.92 1.72 -0.47
CA SER A 98 -8.48 1.44 -1.85
C SER A 98 -7.30 2.31 -2.28
N GLN A 99 -7.27 3.59 -1.89
CA GLN A 99 -6.10 4.43 -2.12
C GLN A 99 -4.89 4.00 -1.27
N LEU A 100 -5.13 3.49 -0.05
CA LEU A 100 -4.08 3.10 0.87
C LEU A 100 -3.39 1.78 0.46
N TYR A 101 -4.16 0.71 0.19
CA TYR A 101 -3.60 -0.63 -0.01
C TYR A 101 -3.60 -1.12 -1.46
N ILE A 102 -4.48 -0.55 -2.30
CA ILE A 102 -4.52 -0.83 -3.75
C ILE A 102 -3.93 0.35 -4.54
N LEU A 103 -3.48 1.40 -3.86
CA LEU A 103 -2.85 2.57 -4.47
C LEU A 103 -3.73 3.24 -5.53
N LEU A 104 -5.06 3.08 -5.44
CA LEU A 104 -5.99 3.52 -6.47
C LEU A 104 -6.45 4.96 -6.23
N GLY A 105 -5.86 5.91 -6.94
CA GLY A 105 -6.31 7.30 -6.92
C GLY A 105 -5.26 8.28 -7.44
N PRO A 106 -5.63 9.57 -7.54
CA PRO A 106 -4.72 10.63 -7.99
C PRO A 106 -3.64 10.98 -6.95
N ALA A 107 -3.83 10.59 -5.69
CA ALA A 107 -2.88 10.82 -4.60
C ALA A 107 -1.56 10.03 -4.76
N ILE A 108 -1.51 9.07 -5.68
CA ILE A 108 -0.38 8.16 -5.89
C ILE A 108 0.17 8.34 -7.32
N PRO A 109 1.48 8.55 -7.49
CA PRO A 109 2.13 8.63 -8.79
C PRO A 109 1.94 7.33 -9.59
N SER A 110 1.59 7.48 -10.86
CA SER A 110 1.36 6.34 -11.75
C SER A 110 2.54 5.35 -11.85
N PRO A 111 3.82 5.80 -11.88
CA PRO A 111 4.96 4.87 -11.89
C PRO A 111 5.03 4.00 -10.63
N VAL A 112 4.95 4.62 -9.44
CA VAL A 112 5.00 3.90 -8.16
C VAL A 112 3.84 2.91 -8.05
N ARG A 113 2.62 3.36 -8.35
CA ARG A 113 1.41 2.51 -8.36
C ARG A 113 1.61 1.28 -9.24
N ARG A 114 2.10 1.46 -10.47
CA ARG A 114 2.32 0.34 -11.41
C ARG A 114 3.36 -0.63 -10.88
N THR A 115 4.49 -0.13 -10.38
CA THR A 115 5.58 -0.97 -9.88
C THR A 115 5.14 -1.80 -8.68
N MET A 116 4.54 -1.19 -7.67
CA MET A 116 4.16 -1.89 -6.44
C MET A 116 2.96 -2.83 -6.65
N LEU A 117 1.98 -2.45 -7.50
CA LEU A 117 0.90 -3.37 -7.86
C LEU A 117 1.40 -4.53 -8.74
N ALA A 118 2.40 -4.31 -9.60
CA ALA A 118 3.04 -5.40 -10.33
C ALA A 118 3.78 -6.35 -9.38
N ALA A 119 4.49 -5.81 -8.37
CA ALA A 119 5.13 -6.62 -7.34
C ALA A 119 4.12 -7.46 -6.55
N LEU A 120 3.02 -6.86 -6.09
CA LEU A 120 1.92 -7.58 -5.44
C LEU A 120 1.33 -8.65 -6.34
N LEU A 121 1.10 -8.35 -7.63
CA LEU A 121 0.59 -9.33 -8.59
C LEU A 121 1.57 -10.50 -8.76
N VAL A 122 2.87 -10.24 -8.84
CA VAL A 122 3.90 -11.29 -8.89
C VAL A 122 3.85 -12.15 -7.63
N GLN A 123 3.74 -11.58 -6.43
CA GLN A 123 3.60 -12.34 -5.19
C GLN A 123 2.38 -13.27 -5.24
N VAL A 124 1.22 -12.76 -5.66
CA VAL A 124 -0.03 -13.56 -5.77
C VAL A 124 0.13 -14.70 -6.77
N VAL A 125 0.66 -14.41 -7.96
CA VAL A 125 0.83 -15.40 -9.04
C VAL A 125 1.83 -16.47 -8.63
N VAL A 126 2.99 -16.10 -8.09
CA VAL A 126 4.01 -17.05 -7.61
C VAL A 126 3.45 -17.92 -6.48
N ALA A 127 2.77 -17.32 -5.50
CA ALA A 127 2.19 -18.05 -4.39
C ALA A 127 1.15 -19.08 -4.89
N ALA A 128 0.25 -18.66 -5.78
CA ALA A 128 -0.75 -19.54 -6.36
C ALA A 128 -0.11 -20.68 -7.17
N ILE A 129 0.82 -20.38 -8.07
CA ILE A 129 1.47 -21.38 -8.93
C ILE A 129 2.24 -22.40 -8.08
N THR A 130 3.08 -21.94 -7.15
CA THR A 130 3.95 -22.84 -6.38
C THR A 130 3.17 -23.71 -5.40
N ALA A 131 2.12 -23.18 -4.77
CA ALA A 131 1.25 -23.95 -3.90
C ALA A 131 0.38 -24.95 -4.68
N LEU A 132 -0.18 -24.58 -5.84
CA LEU A 132 -1.00 -25.48 -6.65
C LEU A 132 -0.17 -26.56 -7.36
N ALA A 133 1.07 -26.26 -7.75
CA ALA A 133 1.96 -27.24 -8.36
C ALA A 133 2.44 -28.34 -7.39
N ARG A 134 2.29 -28.12 -6.08
CA ARG A 134 2.78 -28.99 -5.00
C ARG A 134 1.78 -29.04 -3.84
N LEU A 135 0.57 -29.56 -4.13
CA LEU A 135 -0.50 -29.73 -3.14
C LEU A 135 -0.14 -30.79 -2.08
N ASP A 136 0.60 -31.82 -2.49
CA ASP A 136 1.05 -32.90 -1.61
C ASP A 136 2.43 -32.57 -1.03
N GLY A 137 2.63 -32.91 0.24
CA GLY A 137 3.94 -32.87 0.87
C GLY A 137 4.87 -33.98 0.33
N PRO A 138 6.18 -33.91 0.61
CA PRO A 138 7.15 -34.91 0.14
C PRO A 138 6.84 -36.34 0.62
N ASP A 139 6.09 -36.49 1.72
CA ASP A 139 5.65 -37.79 2.27
C ASP A 139 4.31 -38.29 1.68
N GLY A 140 3.76 -37.60 0.66
CA GLY A 140 2.46 -37.92 0.06
C GLY A 140 1.25 -37.58 0.95
N ARG A 141 1.49 -36.91 2.10
CA ARG A 141 0.42 -36.39 2.95
C ARG A 141 -0.11 -35.07 2.37
N PRO A 142 -1.42 -34.79 2.52
CA PRO A 142 -1.98 -33.50 2.13
C PRO A 142 -1.31 -32.35 2.89
N GLY A 143 -0.90 -31.31 2.16
CA GLY A 143 -0.28 -30.12 2.73
C GLY A 143 1.23 -30.04 2.46
N SER A 144 1.64 -28.93 1.86
CA SER A 144 3.02 -28.62 1.49
C SER A 144 3.47 -27.33 2.16
N SER A 145 4.75 -27.24 2.55
CA SER A 145 5.36 -26.01 3.05
C SER A 145 5.22 -24.83 2.07
N LEU A 146 5.03 -25.10 0.78
CA LEU A 146 4.76 -24.09 -0.25
C LEU A 146 3.41 -23.40 -0.08
N ALA A 147 2.44 -24.02 0.60
CA ALA A 147 1.15 -23.38 0.91
C ALA A 147 1.31 -22.15 1.80
N LEU A 148 2.36 -22.09 2.64
CA LEU A 148 2.67 -20.90 3.44
C LEU A 148 2.99 -19.67 2.58
N GLY A 149 3.39 -19.89 1.32
CA GLY A 149 3.60 -18.82 0.34
C GLY A 149 2.35 -17.96 0.08
N PHE A 150 1.14 -18.50 0.30
CA PHE A 150 -0.12 -17.73 0.18
C PHE A 150 -0.26 -16.59 1.18
N LEU A 151 0.55 -16.58 2.24
CA LEU A 151 0.57 -15.49 3.21
C LEU A 151 1.39 -14.29 2.72
N VAL A 152 2.32 -14.51 1.78
CA VAL A 152 3.28 -13.49 1.35
C VAL A 152 2.66 -12.26 0.69
N PRO A 153 1.53 -12.30 -0.05
CA PRO A 153 0.85 -11.10 -0.54
C PRO A 153 0.55 -10.05 0.56
N MET A 154 0.49 -10.45 1.84
CA MET A 154 0.38 -9.52 2.96
C MET A 154 1.58 -8.57 3.07
N PHE A 155 2.77 -9.00 2.63
CA PHE A 155 3.96 -8.16 2.48
C PHE A 155 3.70 -7.03 1.47
N GLY A 156 3.29 -7.35 0.25
CA GLY A 156 2.95 -6.33 -0.76
C GLY A 156 1.85 -5.38 -0.30
N PHE A 157 0.80 -5.89 0.35
CA PHE A 157 -0.24 -5.03 0.95
C PHE A 157 0.31 -4.10 2.04
N GLY A 158 1.12 -4.63 2.95
CA GLY A 158 1.75 -3.84 4.01
C GLY A 158 2.66 -2.76 3.45
N MET A 159 3.46 -3.07 2.44
CA MET A 159 4.37 -2.12 1.78
C MET A 159 3.61 -1.05 1.01
N ASN A 160 2.53 -1.41 0.29
CA ASN A 160 1.63 -0.45 -0.36
C ASN A 160 1.07 0.56 0.66
N GLY A 161 0.50 0.04 1.75
CA GLY A 161 -0.05 0.86 2.82
C GLY A 161 0.99 1.78 3.43
N LEU A 162 2.18 1.24 3.71
CA LEU A 162 3.28 1.99 4.31
C LEU A 162 3.74 3.13 3.40
N TRP A 163 3.91 2.86 2.10
CA TRP A 163 4.25 3.88 1.13
C TRP A 163 3.18 4.98 1.10
N ALA A 164 1.91 4.59 0.97
CA ALA A 164 0.80 5.54 0.83
C ALA A 164 0.57 6.37 2.10
N ALA A 165 0.71 5.78 3.30
CA ALA A 165 0.56 6.49 4.56
C ALA A 165 1.55 7.66 4.68
N TYR A 166 2.80 7.46 4.25
CA TYR A 166 3.88 8.45 4.38
C TYR A 166 4.03 9.39 3.18
N HIS A 167 3.75 8.92 1.96
CA HIS A 167 4.15 9.62 0.73
C HIS A 167 2.98 10.02 -0.18
N ALA A 168 1.77 9.47 0.00
CA ALA A 168 0.65 9.85 -0.85
C ALA A 168 0.16 11.27 -0.53
N SER A 169 -0.37 11.97 -1.53
CA SER A 169 -0.95 13.33 -1.38
C SER A 169 -2.48 13.26 -1.34
N PHE A 170 -3.04 12.86 -0.19
CA PHE A 170 -4.50 12.76 -0.04
C PHE A 170 -5.18 14.14 -0.04
N PRO A 171 -6.39 14.24 -0.64
CA PRO A 171 -7.14 15.50 -0.64
C PRO A 171 -7.67 15.84 0.77
N PRO A 172 -7.83 17.13 1.11
CA PRO A 172 -8.42 17.53 2.39
C PRO A 172 -9.84 17.00 2.56
N ARG A 173 -10.19 16.66 3.82
CA ARG A 173 -11.52 16.17 4.16
C ARG A 173 -12.57 17.27 3.98
N ARG A 174 -13.58 17.00 3.14
CA ARG A 174 -14.71 17.92 2.94
C ARG A 174 -15.49 18.08 4.26
N ARG A 175 -15.48 19.27 4.85
CA ARG A 175 -16.35 19.58 6.00
C ARG A 175 -17.80 19.67 5.51
N ARG A 176 -18.73 19.07 6.26
CA ARG A 176 -20.17 19.20 6.00
C ARG A 176 -20.59 20.62 6.36
N SER A 177 -21.02 21.43 5.39
CA SER A 177 -21.52 22.79 5.66
C SER A 177 -22.74 22.74 6.59
N PRO A 178 -22.80 23.56 7.66
CA PRO A 178 -23.93 23.59 8.61
C PRO A 178 -25.30 23.87 7.97
N GLU A 179 -25.30 24.50 6.79
CA GLU A 179 -26.48 25.04 6.11
C GLU A 179 -27.51 23.98 5.70
N ARG A 180 -27.10 22.73 5.43
CA ARG A 180 -28.03 21.64 5.06
C ARG A 180 -28.80 21.06 6.26
N SER A 181 -28.35 21.32 7.48
CA SER A 181 -29.08 20.89 8.69
C SER A 181 -30.16 21.89 9.11
N ALA A 182 -30.09 23.13 8.64
CA ALA A 182 -31.04 24.19 9.00
C ALA A 182 -32.30 24.21 8.11
N ASN A 183 -32.24 23.63 6.90
CA ASN A 183 -33.31 23.76 5.90
C ASN A 183 -34.20 22.49 5.75
N GLY A 184 -34.26 21.65 6.78
CA GLY A 184 -35.02 20.38 6.76
C GLY A 184 -36.42 20.44 7.41
N GLY A 185 -36.95 21.62 7.73
CA GLY A 185 -38.07 21.76 8.68
C GLY A 185 -39.36 22.44 8.19
N THR A 186 -39.45 22.99 6.97
CA THR A 186 -40.67 23.68 6.53
C THR A 186 -41.37 22.91 5.41
N LYS A 187 -42.40 22.14 5.79
CA LYS A 187 -43.44 21.71 4.84
C LYS A 187 -44.09 22.97 4.23
N PRO A 188 -44.31 23.02 2.92
CA PRO A 188 -45.04 24.13 2.31
C PRO A 188 -46.49 24.17 2.82
N PRO A 189 -47.05 25.36 3.09
CA PRO A 189 -48.46 25.49 3.43
C PRO A 189 -49.33 25.11 2.23
N VAL A 190 -50.41 24.36 2.51
CA VAL A 190 -51.45 23.91 1.58
C VAL A 190 -52.32 25.09 1.17
#